data_AF-A0A3D2PX35-F1
#
_entry.id   AF-A0A3D2PX35-F1
#
_cell.length_a   1.000
_cell.length_b   1.000
_cell.length_c   1.000
_cell.angle_alpha   90.00
_cell.angle_beta   90.00
_cell.angle_gamma   90.00
#
_symmetry.space_group_name_H-M   'P 1'
#
loop_
_entity.id
_entity.type
_entity.pdbx_description
1 polymer ?
#
loop_
_entity_poly.entity_id
_entity_poly.type
_entity_poly.pdbx_seq_one_letter_code
_entity_poly.pdbx_strand_id
1 'polypeptide(L)' 'MKTIIEDNIDILVVGAGLGGTGAAYEARYWGRDKKIVIAEKANIDRSGAVAQGLYAINCYMGTRWG' A
#
# COMPACT_ATOMS: atom_id res chain seq x y z
N MET A 1 -16.22 12.00 -15.48
CA MET A 1 -15.48 11.79 -14.23
C MET A 1 -16.39 11.03 -13.29
N LYS A 2 -16.02 9.81 -12.86
CA LYS A 2 -16.84 9.02 -11.94
C LYS A 2 -16.37 9.32 -10.52
N THR A 3 -17.23 9.91 -9.71
CA THR A 3 -16.99 10.06 -8.27
C THR A 3 -17.37 8.75 -7.58
N ILE A 4 -16.48 8.23 -6.74
CA ILE A 4 -16.74 7.08 -5.88
C ILE A 4 -16.98 7.61 -4.48
N ILE A 5 -18.11 7.24 -3.88
CA ILE A 5 -18.48 7.58 -2.50
C ILE A 5 -18.51 6.24 -1.75
N GLU A 6 -17.80 6.16 -0.64
CA GLU A 6 -17.66 4.92 0.13
C GLU A 6 -17.74 5.26 1.62
N ASP A 7 -18.78 4.74 2.29
CA ASP A 7 -19.07 5.05 3.68
C ASP A 7 -18.55 3.98 4.64
N ASN A 8 -18.52 4.29 5.95
CA ASN A 8 -18.17 3.34 7.01
C ASN A 8 -16.78 2.70 6.86
N ILE A 9 -15.79 3.46 6.37
CA ILE A 9 -14.41 3.01 6.26
C ILE A 9 -13.76 3.06 7.65
N ASP A 10 -13.25 1.92 8.12
CA ASP A 10 -12.46 1.87 9.36
C ASP A 10 -11.04 2.38 9.12
N ILE A 11 -10.43 2.03 7.97
CA ILE A 11 -9.07 2.44 7.60
C ILE A 11 -9.03 2.86 6.13
N LEU A 12 -8.66 4.12 5.87
CA LEU A 12 -8.42 4.66 4.54
C LEU A 12 -6.91 4.84 4.30
N VAL A 13 -6.38 4.16 3.29
CA VAL A 13 -5.00 4.35 2.81
C VAL A 13 -5.03 5.24 1.57
N VAL A 14 -4.50 6.46 1.69
CA VAL A 14 -4.43 7.42 0.57
C VAL A 14 -3.04 7.34 -0.07
N GLY A 15 -2.98 6.82 -1.30
CA GLY A 15 -1.76 6.52 -2.04
C GLY A 15 -1.28 5.08 -1.82
N ALA A 16 -1.01 4.36 -2.91
CA ALA A 16 -0.65 2.94 -2.92
C ALA A 16 0.74 2.68 -3.53
N GLY A 17 1.68 3.62 -3.32
CA GLY A 17 3.10 3.33 -3.51
C GLY A 17 3.63 2.36 -2.43
N LEU A 18 4.95 2.16 -2.36
CA LEU A 18 5.57 1.18 -1.45
C LEU A 18 5.08 1.25 0.02
N GLY A 19 4.99 2.46 0.59
CA GLY A 19 4.53 2.64 1.97
C GLY A 19 3.03 2.36 2.13
N GLY A 20 2.22 2.76 1.16
CA GLY A 20 0.77 2.59 1.19
C GLY A 20 0.36 1.13 1.02
N THR A 21 1.00 0.39 0.11
CA THR A 21 0.77 -1.05 -0.03
C THR A 21 1.23 -1.84 1.19
N GLY A 22 2.35 -1.45 1.82
CA GLY A 22 2.78 -2.01 3.10
C GLY A 22 1.76 -1.75 4.23
N ALA A 23 1.24 -0.52 4.34
CA ALA A 23 0.22 -0.17 5.31
C ALA A 23 -1.09 -0.96 5.07
N ALA A 24 -1.53 -1.09 3.82
CA ALA A 24 -2.72 -1.85 3.47
C ALA A 24 -2.57 -3.36 3.75
N TYR A 25 -1.37 -3.91 3.48
CA TYR A 25 -1.03 -5.30 3.78
C TYR A 25 -1.12 -5.60 5.27
N GLU A 26 -0.45 -4.80 6.10
CA GLU A 26 -0.50 -4.96 7.57
C GLU A 26 -1.89 -4.67 8.12
N ALA A 27 -2.58 -3.63 7.62
CA ALA A 27 -3.94 -3.33 8.02
C ALA A 27 -4.88 -4.51 7.76
N ARG A 28 -4.72 -5.24 6.64
CA ARG A 28 -5.52 -6.43 6.33
C ARG A 28 -5.22 -7.59 7.28
N TYR A 29 -3.96 -7.76 7.67
CA TYR A 29 -3.55 -8.80 8.61
C TYR A 29 -4.12 -8.56 10.01
N TRP A 30 -3.92 -7.36 10.57
CA TRP A 30 -4.35 -7.04 11.94
C TRP A 30 -5.82 -6.64 12.03
N GLY A 31 -6.32 -5.93 11.03
CA GLY A 31 -7.67 -5.37 10.99
C GLY A 31 -8.76 -6.42 10.79
N ARG A 32 -8.46 -7.63 10.29
CA ARG A 32 -9.42 -8.75 10.17
C ARG A 32 -10.79 -8.37 9.59
N ASP A 33 -11.79 -8.09 10.41
CA ASP A 33 -13.15 -7.75 10.02
C ASP A 33 -13.34 -6.29 9.58
N LYS A 34 -12.32 -5.45 9.77
CA LYS A 34 -12.34 -4.03 9.41
C LYS A 34 -12.43 -3.79 7.90
N LYS A 35 -13.20 -2.77 7.53
CA LYS A 35 -13.30 -2.27 6.16
C LYS A 35 -12.09 -1.38 5.86
N ILE A 36 -11.22 -1.87 4.98
CA ILE A 36 -9.99 -1.20 4.57
C ILE A 36 -10.13 -0.80 3.10
N VAL A 37 -9.95 0.48 2.82
CA VAL A 37 -10.06 1.04 1.46
C VAL A 37 -8.74 1.70 1.08
N ILE A 38 -8.30 1.45 -0.15
CA ILE A 38 -7.12 2.10 -0.75
C ILE A 38 -7.61 3.07 -1.82
N ALA A 39 -7.20 4.33 -1.70
CA ALA A 39 -7.44 5.36 -2.70
C ALA A 39 -6.14 5.68 -3.43
N GLU A 40 -6.02 5.25 -4.68
CA GLU A 40 -4.87 5.52 -5.55
C GLU A 40 -5.33 6.32 -6.78
N LYS A 41 -4.55 7.32 -7.16
CA LYS A 41 -4.83 8.18 -8.33
C LYS A 41 -4.49 7.47 -9.64
N ALA A 42 -3.50 6.58 -9.63
CA ALA A 42 -3.05 5.80 -10.78
C ALA A 42 -3.49 4.32 -10.69
N ASN A 43 -2.91 3.45 -11.52
CA ASN A 43 -3.04 2.00 -11.34
C ASN A 43 -1.95 1.52 -10.37
N ILE A 44 -2.36 0.87 -9.27
CA ILE A 44 -1.48 0.36 -8.19
C ILE A 44 -0.35 -0.52 -8.75
N ASP A 45 -0.60 -1.28 -9.83
CA ASP A 45 0.42 -2.16 -10.45
C ASP A 45 1.72 -1.42 -10.80
N ARG A 46 1.62 -0.12 -11.10
CA ARG A 46 2.73 0.73 -11.56
C ARG A 46 2.65 2.16 -11.02
N SER A 47 1.99 2.40 -9.88
CA SER A 47 1.90 3.75 -9.31
C SER A 47 3.16 4.13 -8.52
N GLY A 48 3.41 5.44 -8.40
CA GLY A 48 4.44 5.98 -7.52
C GLY A 48 5.89 5.79 -7.98
N ALA A 49 6.82 5.96 -7.04
CA ALA A 49 8.26 6.05 -7.33
C ALA A 49 8.90 4.75 -7.85
N VAL A 50 8.24 3.61 -7.66
CA VAL A 50 8.76 2.28 -8.04
C VAL A 50 8.13 1.78 -9.34
N ALA A 51 7.46 2.66 -10.11
CA ALA A 51 6.78 2.29 -11.36
C ALA A 51 7.70 1.56 -12.36
N GLN A 52 8.95 2.00 -12.51
CA GLN A 52 9.94 1.38 -13.40
C GLN A 52 10.75 0.24 -12.74
N GLY A 53 10.50 -0.03 -11.46
CA GLY A 53 11.36 -0.86 -10.63
C GLY A 53 12.54 -0.08 -10.05
N LEU A 54 13.38 -0.79 -9.28
CA LEU A 54 14.62 -0.31 -8.69
C LEU A 54 15.69 -1.39 -8.90
N TYR A 55 16.95 -0.99 -9.04
CA TYR A 55 18.07 -1.92 -9.23
C TYR A 55 18.59 -2.55 -7.92
N ALA A 56 18.24 -1.98 -6.75
CA ALA A 56 18.71 -2.45 -5.46
C ALA A 56 17.72 -2.14 -4.33
N ILE A 57 17.87 -2.84 -3.20
CA ILE A 57 17.23 -2.53 -1.93
C ILE A 57 18.23 -1.76 -1.08
N ASN A 58 17.96 -0.48 -0.81
CA ASN A 58 18.90 0.40 -0.13
C ASN A 58 18.93 0.21 1.40
N CYS A 59 17.87 -0.34 1.99
CA CYS A 59 17.77 -0.57 3.44
C CYS A 59 17.65 -2.06 3.71
N TYR A 60 18.78 -2.70 3.98
CA TYR A 60 18.88 -4.11 4.33
C TYR A 60 19.94 -4.30 5.41
N MET A 61 19.54 -4.90 6.53
CA MET A 61 20.30 -5.00 7.79
C MET A 61 20.99 -6.37 7.89
N GLY A 62 20.87 -7.21 6.86
CA GLY A 62 21.32 -8.60 6.88
C GLY A 62 20.27 -9.55 7.46
N THR A 63 20.33 -10.82 7.04
CA THR A 63 19.82 -11.92 7.86
C THR A 63 20.78 -12.03 9.05
N ARG A 64 20.26 -12.01 10.28
CA ARG A 64 21.05 -12.23 11.50
C ARG A 64 21.68 -13.64 11.58
N TRP A 65 21.57 -14.43 10.50
CA TRP A 65 21.95 -15.85 10.38
C TRP A 65 22.28 -16.20 8.92
N GLY A 66 23.34 -15.60 8.36
CA GLY A 66 24.05 -16.20 7.24
C GLY A 66 24.93 -17.35 7.71
#